data_AF-A0A6L2PU97-F1
#
_entry.id   AF-A0A6L2PU97-F1
#
_cell.length_a   1.000
_cell.length_b   1.000
_cell.length_c   1.000
_cell.angle_alpha   90.00
_cell.angle_beta   90.00
_cell.angle_gamma   90.00
#
_symmetry.space_group_name_H-M   'P 1'
#
loop_
_entity.id
_entity.type
_entity.pdbx_description
1 polymer ?
#
loop_
_entity_poly.entity_id
_entity_poly.type
_entity_poly.pdbx_seq_one_letter_code
_entity_poly.pdbx_strand_id
1 'polypeptide(L)'
;MVIIDRNTLENKIHQFLTDNHFSRLYTNPTDKYEQQVQQNLQRCNSIISKQQFKHLIQKQLITSTLQTHLKLHKPGIPIRPVVNNINTPTYKMAKRMPRILKDCLTLHRTSILFYAPYVDDIPIIYDQTLTHTDTLMAGLNAVHKNIIFKPTFESNNNISYLALLFKRKDNHIEPDIYRKPTAAITTMHYQSNHPTEQKVAAYTYLLRRMNTLPLQPEQRQKQWKLTMQYIANENEYPNKFLHKLNSDEKK
;
A
#
# COMPACT_ATOMS: atom_id res chain seq x y z
N MET A 1 -24.29 4.99 1.48
CA MET A 1 -24.21 6.18 2.36
C MET A 1 -23.84 5.68 3.74
N VAL A 2 -22.74 6.17 4.32
CA VAL A 2 -22.39 5.85 5.72
C VAL A 2 -22.78 7.06 6.53
N ILE A 3 -23.81 6.91 7.35
CA ILE A 3 -24.19 7.92 8.34
C ILE A 3 -23.53 7.49 9.64
N ILE A 4 -22.68 8.37 10.18
CA ILE A 4 -22.12 8.23 11.52
C ILE A 4 -22.45 9.49 12.29
N ASP A 5 -22.90 9.31 13.52
CA ASP A 5 -23.09 10.42 14.44
C ASP A 5 -21.76 11.15 14.71
N ARG A 6 -21.82 12.48 14.74
CA ARG A 6 -20.64 13.32 14.89
C ARG A 6 -19.92 13.06 16.21
N ASN A 7 -20.66 12.97 17.31
CA ASN A 7 -20.07 12.73 18.63
C ASN A 7 -19.40 11.36 18.68
N THR A 8 -20.02 10.35 18.05
CA THR A 8 -19.44 9.01 17.91
C THR A 8 -18.12 9.04 17.13
N LEU A 9 -18.05 9.80 16.03
CA LEU A 9 -16.82 9.96 15.26
C LEU A 9 -15.74 10.71 16.07
N GLU A 10 -16.08 11.82 16.71
CA GLU A 10 -15.17 12.62 17.54
C GLU A 10 -14.62 11.79 18.70
N ASN A 11 -15.47 11.07 19.43
CA ASN A 11 -15.05 10.16 20.51
C ASN A 11 -14.06 9.10 20.01
N LYS A 12 -14.30 8.54 18.83
CA LYS A 12 -13.42 7.54 18.22
C LYS A 12 -12.07 8.12 17.82
N ILE A 13 -12.05 9.37 17.34
CA ILE A 13 -10.81 10.09 17.05
C ILE A 13 -10.07 10.37 18.36
N HIS A 14 -10.74 10.85 19.40
CA HIS A 14 -10.13 11.10 20.70
C HIS A 14 -9.52 9.83 21.30
N GLN A 15 -10.27 8.72 21.28
CA GLN A 15 -9.75 7.43 21.71
C GLN A 15 -8.51 7.02 20.90
N PHE A 16 -8.56 7.15 19.58
CA PHE A 16 -7.39 6.87 18.72
C PHE A 16 -6.17 7.72 19.10
N LEU A 17 -6.35 9.01 19.38
CA LEU A 17 -5.27 9.90 19.80
C LEU A 17 -4.70 9.51 21.16
N THR A 18 -5.55 9.16 22.13
CA THR A 18 -5.15 8.72 23.46
C THR A 18 -4.40 7.38 23.41
N ASP A 19 -4.95 6.38 22.70
CA ASP A 19 -4.38 5.03 22.57
C ASP A 19 -3.00 5.04 21.89
N ASN A 20 -2.74 6.05 21.05
CA ASN A 20 -1.47 6.22 20.34
C ASN A 20 -0.57 7.30 20.98
N HIS A 21 -0.87 7.72 22.21
CA HIS A 21 -0.05 8.63 23.02
C HIS A 21 0.23 9.99 22.36
N PHE A 22 -0.74 10.56 21.64
CA PHE A 22 -0.62 11.90 21.09
C PHE A 22 -0.75 12.97 22.19
N SER A 23 0.14 13.97 22.16
CA SER A 23 0.12 15.11 23.08
C SER A 23 -0.09 16.43 22.33
N ARG A 24 -0.89 17.34 22.91
CA ARG A 24 -1.07 18.68 22.36
C ARG A 24 0.23 19.48 22.48
N LEU A 25 0.62 20.13 21.38
CA LEU A 25 1.71 21.11 21.38
C LEU A 25 1.12 22.52 21.37
N TYR A 26 1.78 23.44 22.08
CA TYR A 26 1.37 24.85 22.18
C TYR A 26 2.04 25.74 21.13
N THR A 27 3.11 25.26 20.50
CA THR A 27 3.87 25.97 19.47
C THR A 27 4.03 25.10 18.23
N ASN A 28 4.19 25.74 17.07
CA ASN A 28 4.44 25.03 15.82
C ASN A 28 5.88 24.47 15.83
N PRO A 29 6.08 23.14 15.76
CA PRO A 29 7.40 22.54 15.85
C PRO A 29 8.13 22.46 14.49
N THR A 30 7.55 22.98 13.40
CA THR A 30 8.10 22.84 12.04
C THR A 30 9.55 23.30 11.94
N ASP A 31 9.87 24.49 12.45
CA ASP A 31 11.23 25.05 12.36
C ASP A 31 12.23 24.22 13.17
N LYS A 32 11.81 23.73 14.35
CA LYS A 32 12.62 22.81 15.16
C LYS A 32 12.94 21.53 14.40
N TYR A 33 11.95 20.94 13.72
CA TYR A 33 12.16 19.73 12.94
C TYR A 33 12.99 19.99 11.68
N GLU A 34 12.87 21.16 11.06
CA GLU A 34 13.76 21.55 9.97
C GLU A 34 15.22 21.59 10.43
N GLN A 35 15.51 22.27 11.55
CA GLN A 35 16.85 22.35 12.10
C GLN A 35 17.41 20.96 12.42
N GLN A 36 16.60 20.09 13.03
CA GLN A 36 16.99 18.71 13.30
C GLN A 36 17.29 17.92 12.01
N VAL A 37 16.46 18.08 10.97
CA VAL A 37 16.70 17.47 9.66
C VAL A 37 18.02 17.94 9.06
N GLN A 38 18.28 19.25 9.05
CA GLN A 38 19.52 19.81 8.51
C GLN A 38 20.76 19.32 9.27
N GLN A 39 20.71 19.30 10.61
CA GLN A 39 21.79 18.79 11.46
C GLN A 39 22.06 17.31 11.19
N ASN A 40 21.00 16.49 11.09
CA ASN A 40 21.14 15.06 10.78
C ASN A 40 21.73 14.84 9.38
N LEU A 41 21.28 15.60 8.38
CA LEU A 41 21.82 15.51 7.03
C LEU A 41 23.31 15.90 6.96
N GLN A 42 23.75 16.88 7.76
CA GLN A 42 25.17 17.26 7.84
C GLN A 42 26.04 16.15 8.45
N ARG A 43 25.49 15.42 9.44
CA ARG A 43 26.16 14.29 10.08
C ARG A 43 26.26 13.06 9.17
N CYS A 44 25.36 12.90 8.20
CA CYS A 44 25.31 11.76 7.29
C CYS A 44 26.17 11.93 6.02
N ASN A 45 27.35 12.56 6.13
CA ASN A 45 28.24 12.82 4.99
C ASN A 45 28.84 11.55 4.34
N SER A 46 28.81 10.40 5.04
CA SER A 46 29.24 9.10 4.53
C SER A 46 28.26 8.47 3.54
N ILE A 47 26.97 8.82 3.63
CA ILE A 47 25.90 8.25 2.79
C ILE A 47 25.39 9.30 1.78
N ILE A 48 25.42 10.58 2.16
CA ILE A 48 24.85 11.69 1.38
C ILE A 48 25.97 12.68 1.06
N SER A 49 26.22 12.90 -0.24
CA SER A 49 27.24 13.86 -0.66
C SER A 49 26.80 15.31 -0.43
N LYS A 50 27.76 16.24 -0.33
CA LYS A 50 27.48 17.68 -0.18
C LYS A 50 26.62 18.26 -1.31
N GLN A 51 26.72 17.71 -2.52
CA GLN A 51 25.87 18.13 -3.63
C GLN A 51 24.42 17.66 -3.43
N GLN A 52 24.23 16.40 -3.00
CA GLN A 52 22.91 15.83 -2.72
C GLN A 52 22.20 16.54 -1.56
N PHE A 53 22.95 16.98 -0.55
CA PHE A 53 22.44 17.71 0.61
C PHE A 53 21.52 18.88 0.22
N LYS A 54 21.96 19.74 -0.71
CA LYS A 54 21.19 20.91 -1.18
C LYS A 54 19.85 20.52 -1.80
N HIS A 55 19.78 19.35 -2.43
CA HIS A 55 18.56 18.85 -3.05
C HIS A 55 17.60 18.22 -2.05
N LEU A 56 18.10 17.73 -0.91
CA LEU A 56 17.31 17.06 0.14
C LEU A 56 16.67 18.04 1.13
N ILE A 57 17.12 19.30 1.18
CA ILE A 57 16.44 20.34 1.96
C ILE A 57 15.13 20.71 1.27
N GLN A 58 14.03 20.62 2.01
CA GLN A 58 12.71 21.06 1.55
C GLN A 58 12.64 22.59 1.61
N LYS A 59 12.08 23.21 0.56
CA LYS A 59 11.76 24.65 0.55
C LYS A 59 10.26 24.82 0.81
N GLN A 60 9.86 25.97 1.37
CA GLN A 60 8.45 26.32 1.65
C GLN A 60 7.77 25.27 2.54
N LEU A 61 8.13 25.29 3.83
CA LEU A 61 7.69 24.27 4.78
C LEU A 61 6.23 24.41 5.17
N ILE A 62 5.56 23.27 5.28
CA ILE A 62 4.20 23.14 5.78
C ILE A 62 4.21 22.14 6.93
N THR A 63 3.41 22.39 7.97
CA THR A 63 3.20 21.44 9.07
C THR A 63 2.37 20.25 8.56
N SER A 64 2.73 19.03 8.94
CA SER A 64 1.97 17.85 8.54
C SER A 64 0.54 17.90 9.09
N THR A 65 -0.42 17.49 8.26
CA THR A 65 -1.83 17.40 8.68
C THR A 65 -2.23 15.93 8.77
N LEU A 66 -2.91 15.58 9.87
CA LEU A 66 -3.50 14.26 10.06
C LEU A 66 -4.96 14.29 9.61
N GLN A 67 -5.27 13.50 8.61
CA GLN A 67 -6.64 13.19 8.18
C GLN A 67 -7.03 11.83 8.73
N THR A 68 -8.25 11.70 9.25
CA THR A 68 -8.76 10.44 9.78
C THR A 68 -9.88 9.92 8.88
N HIS A 69 -9.77 8.66 8.47
CA HIS A 69 -10.82 7.95 7.72
C HIS A 69 -11.24 6.70 8.48
N LEU A 70 -12.37 6.09 8.11
CA LEU A 70 -12.87 4.87 8.74
C LEU A 70 -12.59 3.65 7.85
N LYS A 71 -12.12 2.55 8.45
CA LYS A 71 -12.00 1.26 7.76
C LYS A 71 -13.30 0.47 7.90
N LEU A 72 -14.31 0.84 7.13
CA LEU A 72 -15.68 0.28 7.19
C LEU A 72 -15.75 -1.24 7.03
N HIS A 73 -14.80 -1.82 6.29
CA HIS A 73 -14.72 -3.26 6.02
C HIS A 73 -14.04 -4.07 7.15
N LYS A 74 -13.58 -3.42 8.23
CA LYS A 74 -12.92 -4.12 9.34
C LYS A 74 -13.83 -4.15 10.57
N PRO A 75 -13.82 -5.25 11.35
CA PRO A 75 -14.50 -5.31 12.64
C PRO A 75 -14.11 -4.12 13.53
N GLY A 76 -15.09 -3.52 14.20
CA GLY A 76 -14.90 -2.33 15.04
C GLY A 76 -14.66 -1.03 14.26
N ILE A 77 -14.64 -1.03 12.93
CA ILE A 77 -14.51 0.15 12.05
C ILE A 77 -13.37 1.09 12.51
N PRO A 78 -12.13 0.61 12.63
CA PRO A 78 -11.03 1.39 13.21
C PRO A 78 -10.69 2.61 12.36
N ILE A 79 -10.09 3.62 13.00
CA ILE A 79 -9.55 4.81 12.33
C ILE A 79 -8.37 4.39 11.43
N ARG A 80 -8.36 4.95 10.22
CA ARG A 80 -7.23 4.98 9.30
C ARG A 80 -6.64 6.40 9.36
N PRO A 81 -5.53 6.60 10.09
CA PRO A 81 -4.80 7.85 10.00
C PRO A 81 -4.14 7.96 8.63
N VAL A 82 -4.20 9.14 8.03
CA VAL A 82 -3.49 9.52 6.81
C VAL A 82 -2.78 10.83 7.09
N VAL A 83 -1.46 10.80 7.08
CA VAL A 83 -0.65 12.01 7.31
C VAL A 83 -0.23 12.57 5.97
N ASN A 84 -0.61 13.82 5.70
CA ASN A 84 -0.09 14.55 4.56
C ASN A 84 1.29 15.11 4.92
N ASN A 85 2.33 14.49 4.35
CA ASN A 85 3.71 14.91 4.53
C ASN A 85 4.28 15.70 3.34
N ILE A 86 3.46 16.09 2.37
CA ILE A 86 3.92 16.89 1.23
C ILE A 86 4.44 18.23 1.76
N ASN A 87 5.62 18.63 1.29
CA ASN A 87 6.32 19.86 1.69
C ASN A 87 6.66 19.99 3.19
N THR A 88 6.62 18.90 3.94
CA THR A 88 7.14 18.87 5.32
C THR A 88 8.66 18.78 5.35
N PRO A 89 9.33 19.09 6.49
CA PRO A 89 10.79 19.04 6.59
C PRO A 89 11.42 17.71 6.16
N THR A 90 10.74 16.58 6.39
CA THR A 90 11.27 15.23 6.10
C THR A 90 10.90 14.71 4.71
N TYR A 91 10.06 15.42 3.95
CA TYR A 91 9.46 14.91 2.70
C TYR A 91 10.48 14.39 1.69
N LYS A 92 11.49 15.19 1.35
CA LYS A 92 12.50 14.81 0.35
C LYS A 92 13.43 13.71 0.84
N MET A 93 13.75 13.71 2.14
CA MET A 93 14.52 12.63 2.76
C MET A 93 13.76 11.31 2.66
N ALA A 94 12.49 11.29 3.05
CA ALA A 94 11.63 10.12 2.94
C ALA A 94 11.56 9.61 1.50
N LYS A 95 11.46 10.51 0.51
CA LYS A 95 11.48 10.14 -0.91
C LYS A 95 12.83 9.55 -1.38
N ARG A 96 13.95 9.94 -0.79
CA ARG A 96 15.29 9.41 -1.11
C ARG A 96 15.60 8.09 -0.40
N MET A 97 14.97 7.85 0.75
CA MET A 97 15.23 6.70 1.63
C MET A 97 15.15 5.34 0.91
N PRO A 98 14.17 5.03 0.05
CA PRO A 98 14.10 3.74 -0.64
C PRO A 98 15.33 3.46 -1.52
N ARG A 99 15.90 4.51 -2.13
CA ARG A 99 17.11 4.35 -2.93
C ARG A 99 18.35 4.15 -2.05
N ILE A 100 18.45 4.84 -0.91
CA ILE A 100 19.53 4.59 0.06
C ILE A 100 19.45 3.15 0.58
N LEU A 101 18.25 2.71 0.96
CA LEU A 101 18.03 1.33 1.40
C LEU A 101 18.41 0.33 0.31
N LYS A 102 17.98 0.56 -0.93
CA LYS A 102 18.41 -0.26 -2.07
C LYS A 102 19.94 -0.31 -2.17
N ASP A 103 20.62 0.82 -2.12
CA ASP A 103 22.08 0.89 -2.22
C ASP A 103 22.77 0.11 -1.08
N CYS A 104 22.29 0.23 0.16
CA CYS A 104 22.78 -0.53 1.32
C CYS A 104 22.49 -2.04 1.21
N LEU A 105 21.29 -2.40 0.76
CA LEU A 105 20.86 -3.79 0.60
C LEU A 105 21.57 -4.48 -0.57
N THR A 106 22.05 -3.71 -1.54
CA THR A 106 22.73 -4.24 -2.72
C THR A 106 24.14 -4.75 -2.47
N LEU A 107 24.62 -4.75 -1.23
CA LEU A 107 25.88 -5.39 -0.83
C LEU A 107 25.78 -6.93 -0.69
N HIS A 108 24.58 -7.51 -0.70
CA HIS A 108 24.35 -8.97 -0.63
C HIS A 108 23.89 -9.61 -1.97
N ARG A 109 24.41 -9.09 -3.10
CA ARG A 109 23.82 -9.28 -4.44
C ARG A 109 23.95 -10.65 -5.11
N THR A 110 24.74 -11.59 -4.60
CA THR A 110 24.95 -12.85 -5.33
C THR A 110 23.72 -13.76 -5.33
N SER A 111 22.87 -13.67 -4.31
CA SER A 111 21.72 -14.57 -4.16
C SER A 111 20.35 -13.94 -4.45
N ILE A 112 20.24 -12.61 -4.60
CA ILE A 112 18.95 -11.94 -4.86
C ILE A 112 18.76 -11.75 -6.36
N LEU A 113 17.73 -12.39 -6.93
CA LEU A 113 17.38 -12.35 -8.35
C LEU A 113 16.42 -11.19 -8.69
N PHE A 114 15.56 -10.81 -7.74
CA PHE A 114 14.57 -9.73 -7.94
C PHE A 114 14.41 -8.90 -6.67
N TYR A 115 14.32 -7.57 -6.83
CA TYR A 115 14.10 -6.61 -5.75
C TYR A 115 13.37 -5.37 -6.29
N ALA A 116 12.13 -5.14 -5.86
CA ALA A 116 11.29 -4.05 -6.40
C ALA A 116 10.45 -3.35 -5.31
N PRO A 117 11.04 -2.44 -4.52
CA PRO A 117 10.36 -1.81 -3.39
C PRO A 117 9.17 -0.95 -3.84
N TYR A 118 8.05 -1.08 -3.14
CA TYR A 118 6.85 -0.27 -3.31
C TYR A 118 6.39 0.27 -1.95
N VAL A 119 6.68 1.55 -1.69
CA VAL A 119 6.41 2.20 -0.40
C VAL A 119 7.05 1.38 0.74
N ASP A 120 6.25 0.67 1.54
CA ASP A 120 6.69 -0.11 2.70
C ASP A 120 6.88 -1.60 2.38
N ASP A 121 6.35 -2.09 1.24
CA ASP A 121 6.38 -3.50 0.85
C ASP A 121 7.51 -3.75 -0.16
N ILE A 122 8.29 -4.81 0.04
CA ILE A 122 9.44 -5.15 -0.80
C ILE A 122 9.37 -6.63 -1.22
N PRO A 123 8.98 -6.93 -2.46
CA PRO A 123 9.08 -8.27 -3.00
C PRO A 123 10.54 -8.60 -3.31
N ILE A 124 10.98 -9.76 -2.83
CA ILE A 124 12.32 -10.29 -3.05
C ILE A 124 12.19 -11.70 -3.63
N ILE A 125 12.88 -11.96 -4.74
CA ILE A 125 13.10 -13.33 -5.25
C ILE A 125 14.58 -13.61 -5.11
N TYR A 126 14.93 -14.75 -4.57
CA TYR A 126 16.32 -15.15 -4.32
C TYR A 126 16.56 -16.59 -4.80
N ASP A 127 17.82 -16.91 -5.04
CA ASP A 127 18.28 -18.24 -5.39
C ASP A 127 18.47 -19.09 -4.13
N GLN A 128 17.66 -20.14 -4.02
CA GLN A 128 17.67 -21.06 -2.87
C GLN A 128 18.94 -21.92 -2.79
N THR A 129 19.69 -22.04 -3.89
CA THR A 129 20.97 -22.76 -3.92
C THR A 129 22.12 -21.93 -3.31
N LEU A 130 21.98 -20.60 -3.35
CA LEU A 130 23.01 -19.66 -2.89
C LEU A 130 22.73 -19.12 -1.48
N THR A 131 21.46 -19.08 -1.05
CA THR A 131 21.11 -18.62 0.29
C THR A 131 19.81 -19.23 0.79
N HIS A 132 19.60 -19.17 2.10
CA HIS A 132 18.36 -19.54 2.76
C HIS A 132 17.70 -18.32 3.40
N THR A 133 16.41 -18.46 3.73
CA THR A 133 15.61 -17.39 4.32
C THR A 133 16.25 -16.77 5.55
N ASP A 134 16.83 -17.58 6.43
CA ASP A 134 17.37 -17.10 7.70
C ASP A 134 18.64 -16.26 7.50
N THR A 135 19.54 -16.70 6.63
CA THR A 135 20.75 -15.95 6.25
C THR A 135 20.40 -14.65 5.56
N LEU A 136 19.44 -14.67 4.63
CA LEU A 136 18.94 -13.47 3.97
C LEU A 136 18.35 -12.50 5.01
N MET A 137 17.51 -12.99 5.92
CA MET A 137 16.89 -12.19 6.97
C MET A 137 17.90 -11.59 7.95
N ALA A 138 18.91 -12.37 8.36
CA ALA A 138 20.00 -11.88 9.19
C ALA A 138 20.76 -10.75 8.47
N GLY A 139 21.08 -10.92 7.19
CA GLY A 139 21.72 -9.88 6.37
C GLY A 139 20.87 -8.61 6.21
N LEU A 140 19.58 -8.75 5.91
CA LEU A 140 18.65 -7.62 5.79
C LEU A 140 18.55 -6.82 7.10
N ASN A 141 18.41 -7.50 8.23
CA ASN A 141 18.29 -6.86 9.55
C ASN A 141 19.64 -6.38 10.12
N ALA A 142 20.77 -6.83 9.57
CA ALA A 142 22.09 -6.33 9.94
C ALA A 142 22.38 -4.92 9.38
N VAL A 143 21.61 -4.46 8.39
CA VAL A 143 21.82 -3.14 7.76
C VAL A 143 21.76 -2.00 8.78
N HIS A 144 20.79 -2.01 9.69
CA HIS A 144 20.67 -0.98 10.71
C HIS A 144 19.78 -1.41 11.89
N LYS A 145 20.25 -1.20 13.12
CA LYS A 145 19.52 -1.58 14.35
C LYS A 145 18.09 -1.02 14.49
N ASN A 146 17.82 0.14 13.87
CA ASN A 146 16.49 0.78 13.91
C ASN A 146 15.60 0.42 12.72
N ILE A 147 16.07 -0.40 11.78
CA ILE A 147 15.30 -0.85 10.62
C ILE A 147 15.12 -2.35 10.73
N ILE A 148 13.89 -2.77 10.98
CA ILE A 148 13.55 -4.18 11.18
C ILE A 148 12.64 -4.60 10.03
N PHE A 149 13.15 -5.47 9.17
CA PHE A 149 12.39 -6.12 8.12
C PHE A 149 11.59 -7.29 8.71
N LYS A 150 10.28 -7.29 8.45
CA LYS A 150 9.36 -8.36 8.86
C LYS A 150 8.92 -9.13 7.60
N PRO A 151 9.49 -10.30 7.34
CA PRO A 151 9.23 -11.02 6.11
C PRO A 151 7.84 -11.65 6.15
N THR A 152 7.19 -11.69 5.00
CA THR A 152 6.09 -12.61 4.74
C THR A 152 6.62 -13.66 3.79
N PHE A 153 6.65 -14.92 4.24
CA PHE A 153 7.18 -16.01 3.44
C PHE A 153 6.10 -16.59 2.52
N GLU A 154 6.56 -17.18 1.42
CA GLU A 154 5.72 -17.99 0.56
C GLU A 154 5.17 -19.20 1.33
N SER A 155 3.89 -19.53 1.11
CA SER A 155 3.23 -20.69 1.70
C SER A 155 2.53 -21.50 0.61
N ASN A 156 2.75 -22.81 0.56
CA ASN A 156 2.17 -23.70 -0.46
C ASN A 156 2.41 -23.21 -1.90
N ASN A 157 3.61 -22.70 -2.19
CA ASN A 157 3.94 -22.06 -3.48
C ASN A 157 3.10 -20.81 -3.83
N ASN A 158 2.55 -20.14 -2.84
CA ASN A 158 1.77 -18.92 -3.01
C ASN A 158 2.31 -17.78 -2.14
N ILE A 159 2.34 -16.58 -2.70
CA ILE A 159 2.63 -15.35 -1.94
C ILE A 159 1.73 -14.21 -2.42
N SER A 160 1.15 -13.45 -1.50
CA SER A 160 0.33 -12.29 -1.84
C SER A 160 1.14 -11.00 -1.82
N TYR A 161 1.02 -10.18 -2.87
CA TYR A 161 1.67 -8.86 -2.95
C TYR A 161 0.80 -7.89 -3.76
N LEU A 162 0.59 -6.67 -3.26
CA LEU A 162 -0.24 -5.61 -3.88
C LEU A 162 -1.60 -6.09 -4.43
N ALA A 163 -2.33 -6.82 -3.58
CA ALA A 163 -3.63 -7.45 -3.92
C ALA A 163 -3.57 -8.50 -5.03
N LEU A 164 -2.40 -8.91 -5.51
CA LEU A 164 -2.21 -10.08 -6.37
C LEU A 164 -1.75 -11.28 -5.54
N LEU A 165 -2.05 -12.47 -6.05
CA LEU A 165 -1.54 -13.73 -5.56
C LEU A 165 -0.59 -14.27 -6.61
N PHE A 166 0.67 -14.47 -6.27
CA PHE A 166 1.65 -15.07 -7.15
C PHE A 166 1.78 -16.54 -6.79
N LYS A 167 1.52 -17.42 -7.75
CA LYS A 167 1.63 -18.87 -7.61
C LYS A 167 2.88 -19.33 -8.33
N ARG A 168 3.86 -19.86 -7.60
CA ARG A 168 5.07 -20.42 -8.19
C ARG A 168 4.73 -21.76 -8.84
N LYS A 169 5.08 -21.88 -10.12
CA LYS A 169 5.12 -23.12 -10.90
C LYS A 169 6.58 -23.41 -11.26
N ASP A 170 6.85 -24.59 -11.81
CA ASP A 170 8.22 -25.06 -12.02
C ASP A 170 9.07 -24.08 -12.83
N ASN A 171 8.50 -23.46 -13.88
CA ASN A 171 9.24 -22.58 -14.80
C ASN A 171 8.72 -21.14 -14.88
N HIS A 172 7.63 -20.81 -14.19
CA HIS A 172 7.02 -19.48 -14.26
C HIS A 172 6.22 -19.16 -13.00
N ILE A 173 5.86 -17.89 -12.88
CA ILE A 173 4.97 -17.40 -11.81
C ILE A 173 3.62 -17.07 -12.45
N GLU A 174 2.56 -17.68 -11.93
CA GLU A 174 1.19 -17.39 -12.37
C GLU A 174 0.56 -16.35 -11.43
N PRO A 175 0.19 -15.16 -11.93
CA PRO A 175 -0.55 -14.20 -11.13
C PRO A 175 -2.04 -14.56 -11.09
N ASP A 176 -2.65 -14.32 -9.94
CA ASP A 176 -4.08 -14.38 -9.70
C ASP A 176 -4.52 -13.14 -8.90
N ILE A 177 -5.81 -12.86 -8.86
CA ILE A 177 -6.37 -11.76 -8.06
C ILE A 177 -6.56 -12.23 -6.63
N TYR A 178 -5.81 -11.64 -5.70
CA TYR A 178 -5.98 -11.87 -4.27
C TYR A 178 -7.06 -10.94 -3.69
N ARG A 179 -8.02 -11.52 -2.98
CA ARG A 179 -8.95 -10.79 -2.10
C ARG A 179 -8.65 -11.19 -0.67
N LYS A 180 -8.47 -10.21 0.22
CA LYS A 180 -8.33 -10.47 1.65
C LYS A 180 -9.60 -11.15 2.16
N PRO A 181 -9.54 -12.01 3.19
CA PRO A 181 -10.73 -12.60 3.79
C PRO A 181 -11.75 -11.57 4.28
N THR A 182 -11.27 -10.38 4.65
CA THR A 182 -12.10 -9.23 5.07
C THR A 182 -12.53 -8.33 3.91
N ALA A 183 -12.39 -8.77 2.65
CA ALA A 183 -12.82 -7.96 1.52
C ALA A 183 -14.34 -7.89 1.49
N ALA A 184 -14.88 -6.69 1.67
CA ALA A 184 -16.31 -6.47 1.53
C ALA A 184 -16.74 -6.67 0.07
N ILE A 185 -17.90 -7.27 -0.14
CA ILE A 185 -18.57 -7.39 -1.44
C ILE A 185 -19.44 -6.16 -1.76
N THR A 186 -19.51 -5.20 -0.84
CA THR A 186 -20.35 -4.01 -0.94
C THR A 186 -19.75 -2.99 -1.90
N THR A 187 -20.57 -2.52 -2.84
CA THR A 187 -20.27 -1.40 -3.74
C THR A 187 -21.37 -0.35 -3.64
N MET A 188 -21.34 0.71 -4.46
CA MET A 188 -22.49 1.62 -4.56
C MET A 188 -23.67 0.85 -5.16
N HIS A 189 -24.85 0.95 -4.55
CA HIS A 189 -26.05 0.26 -5.02
C HIS A 189 -26.51 0.80 -6.39
N TYR A 190 -27.06 -0.06 -7.25
CA TYR A 190 -27.47 0.31 -8.61
C TYR A 190 -28.49 1.46 -8.63
N GLN A 191 -29.49 1.39 -7.74
CA GLN A 191 -30.54 2.40 -7.61
C GLN A 191 -30.11 3.65 -6.84
N SER A 192 -28.87 3.72 -6.36
CA SER A 192 -28.43 4.90 -5.60
C SER A 192 -28.40 6.15 -6.50
N ASN A 193 -28.73 7.29 -5.91
CA ASN A 193 -28.74 8.60 -6.56
C ASN A 193 -27.31 9.20 -6.69
N HIS A 194 -26.41 8.43 -7.30
CA HIS A 194 -25.06 8.87 -7.63
C HIS A 194 -24.89 8.88 -9.16
N PRO A 195 -23.99 9.72 -9.69
CA PRO A 195 -23.60 9.67 -11.10
C PRO A 195 -23.19 8.26 -11.52
N THR A 196 -23.54 7.87 -12.74
CA THR A 196 -23.30 6.53 -13.27
C THR A 196 -21.83 6.17 -13.21
N GLU A 197 -20.94 7.12 -13.51
CA GLU A 197 -19.49 6.96 -13.50
C GLU A 197 -18.98 6.49 -12.13
N GLN A 198 -19.52 7.06 -11.05
CA GLN A 198 -19.15 6.67 -9.68
C GLN A 198 -19.69 5.29 -9.36
N LYS A 199 -20.95 5.02 -9.70
CA LYS A 199 -21.61 3.72 -9.51
C LYS A 199 -20.87 2.58 -10.21
N VAL A 200 -20.29 2.83 -11.38
CA VAL A 200 -19.67 1.78 -12.20
C VAL A 200 -18.17 1.66 -11.96
N ALA A 201 -17.52 2.68 -11.39
CA ALA A 201 -16.07 2.72 -11.20
C ALA A 201 -15.48 1.46 -10.55
N ALA A 202 -16.16 0.90 -9.54
CA ALA A 202 -15.74 -0.34 -8.90
C ALA A 202 -15.76 -1.52 -9.87
N TYR A 203 -16.82 -1.66 -10.66
CA TYR A 203 -16.96 -2.71 -11.67
C TYR A 203 -15.98 -2.51 -12.82
N THR A 204 -15.84 -1.29 -13.34
CA THR A 204 -14.83 -0.93 -14.33
C THR A 204 -13.43 -1.34 -13.86
N TYR A 205 -13.06 -1.00 -12.62
CA TYR A 205 -11.79 -1.42 -12.04
C TYR A 205 -11.64 -2.96 -11.99
N LEU A 206 -12.65 -3.69 -11.51
CA LEU A 206 -12.61 -5.14 -11.41
C LEU A 206 -12.51 -5.82 -12.78
N LEU A 207 -13.28 -5.35 -13.76
CA LEU A 207 -13.32 -5.87 -15.12
C LEU A 207 -12.03 -5.56 -15.87
N ARG A 208 -11.56 -4.31 -15.83
CA ARG A 208 -10.29 -3.91 -16.41
C ARG A 208 -9.16 -4.75 -15.85
N ARG A 209 -9.09 -4.88 -14.52
CA ARG A 209 -8.09 -5.71 -13.84
C ARG A 209 -8.14 -7.17 -14.26
N MET A 210 -9.32 -7.76 -14.41
CA MET A 210 -9.50 -9.13 -14.88
C MET A 210 -9.06 -9.31 -16.35
N ASN A 211 -9.28 -8.30 -17.19
CA ASN A 211 -8.94 -8.34 -18.61
C ASN A 211 -7.46 -8.01 -18.89
N THR A 212 -6.82 -7.15 -18.10
CA THR A 212 -5.43 -6.71 -18.32
C THR A 212 -4.39 -7.62 -17.67
N LEU A 213 -4.72 -8.32 -16.60
CA LEU A 213 -3.81 -9.25 -15.96
C LEU A 213 -3.70 -10.55 -16.76
N PRO A 214 -2.50 -11.18 -16.84
CA PRO A 214 -2.31 -12.45 -17.53
C PRO A 214 -2.82 -13.62 -16.68
N LEU A 215 -4.13 -13.63 -16.43
CA LEU A 215 -4.84 -14.68 -15.70
C LEU A 215 -5.08 -15.90 -16.59
N GLN A 216 -5.03 -17.09 -16.00
CA GLN A 216 -5.48 -18.31 -16.68
C GLN A 216 -6.98 -18.23 -17.04
N PRO A 217 -7.44 -18.87 -18.12
CA PRO A 217 -8.84 -18.81 -18.55
C PRO A 217 -9.84 -19.17 -17.45
N GLU A 218 -9.55 -20.23 -16.68
CA GLU A 218 -10.38 -20.67 -15.55
C GLU A 218 -10.42 -19.62 -14.43
N GLN A 219 -9.27 -19.01 -14.12
CA GLN A 219 -9.17 -17.95 -13.11
C GLN A 219 -9.97 -16.73 -13.56
N ARG A 220 -9.84 -16.33 -14.83
CA ARG A 220 -10.61 -15.23 -15.40
C ARG A 220 -12.10 -15.50 -15.31
N GLN A 221 -12.54 -16.72 -15.64
CA GLN A 221 -13.94 -17.14 -15.51
C GLN A 221 -14.41 -17.12 -14.05
N LYS A 222 -13.58 -17.56 -13.11
CA LYS A 222 -13.86 -17.45 -11.67
C LYS A 222 -14.01 -16.01 -11.21
N GLN A 223 -13.15 -15.10 -11.68
CA GLN A 223 -13.23 -13.67 -11.36
C GLN A 223 -14.47 -13.01 -11.96
N TRP A 224 -14.82 -13.37 -13.20
CA TRP A 224 -16.06 -12.95 -13.84
C TRP A 224 -17.28 -13.43 -13.05
N LYS A 225 -17.33 -14.73 -12.73
CA LYS A 225 -18.40 -15.34 -11.95
C LYS A 225 -18.55 -14.67 -10.59
N LEU A 226 -17.45 -14.39 -9.90
CA LEU A 226 -17.48 -13.69 -8.62
C LEU A 226 -18.02 -12.26 -8.76
N THR A 227 -17.55 -11.52 -9.76
CA THR A 227 -17.99 -10.14 -10.00
C THR A 227 -19.48 -10.08 -10.33
N MET A 228 -19.96 -10.95 -11.23
CA MET A 228 -21.36 -11.01 -11.64
C MET A 228 -22.28 -11.58 -10.56
N GLN A 229 -21.94 -12.74 -10.00
CA GLN A 229 -22.87 -13.49 -9.17
C GLN A 229 -22.91 -13.04 -7.72
N TYR A 230 -21.79 -12.49 -7.21
CA TYR A 230 -21.66 -12.17 -5.79
C TYR A 230 -21.51 -10.68 -5.51
N ILE A 231 -20.85 -9.90 -6.38
CA ILE A 231 -20.71 -8.46 -6.14
C ILE A 231 -21.90 -7.72 -6.77
N ALA A 232 -22.15 -7.95 -8.05
CA ALA A 232 -23.20 -7.25 -8.77
C ALA A 232 -24.61 -7.55 -8.28
N ASN A 233 -24.93 -8.83 -8.09
CA ASN A 233 -26.25 -9.24 -7.59
C ASN A 233 -26.54 -8.67 -6.20
N GLU A 234 -25.58 -8.71 -5.29
CA GLU A 234 -25.72 -8.15 -3.93
C GLU A 234 -25.91 -6.62 -3.92
N ASN A 235 -25.54 -5.94 -5.00
CA ASN A 235 -25.72 -4.49 -5.16
C ASN A 235 -26.76 -4.14 -6.25
N GLU A 236 -27.58 -5.11 -6.66
CA GLU A 236 -28.69 -5.01 -7.62
C GLU A 236 -28.34 -4.48 -9.03
N TYR A 237 -27.14 -4.76 -9.54
CA TYR A 237 -26.76 -4.38 -10.90
C TYR A 237 -27.35 -5.36 -11.94
N PRO A 238 -28.01 -4.88 -13.00
CA PRO A 238 -28.50 -5.75 -14.07
C PRO A 238 -27.37 -6.46 -14.82
N ASN A 239 -27.49 -7.76 -15.07
CA ASN A 239 -26.46 -8.53 -15.79
C ASN A 239 -26.13 -7.95 -17.17
N LYS A 240 -27.16 -7.53 -17.93
CA LYS A 240 -26.98 -6.91 -19.27
C LYS A 240 -26.06 -5.69 -19.21
N PHE A 241 -26.16 -4.91 -18.13
CA PHE A 241 -25.34 -3.72 -17.92
C PHE A 241 -23.85 -4.07 -17.82
N LEU A 242 -23.51 -5.10 -17.04
CA LEU A 242 -22.12 -5.52 -16.85
C LEU A 242 -21.54 -6.23 -18.06
N HIS A 243 -22.35 -6.97 -18.82
CA HIS A 243 -21.91 -7.53 -20.10
C HIS A 243 -21.51 -6.42 -21.07
N LYS A 244 -22.32 -5.35 -21.18
CA LYS A 244 -21.98 -4.17 -21.99
C LYS A 244 -20.70 -3.50 -21.49
N LEU A 245 -20.60 -3.25 -20.19
CA LEU A 245 -19.42 -2.63 -19.59
C LEU A 245 -18.14 -3.45 -19.89
N ASN A 246 -18.20 -4.77 -19.77
CA ASN A 246 -17.05 -5.62 -20.07
C ASN A 246 -16.69 -5.65 -21.57
N SER A 247 -17.68 -5.56 -22.46
CA SER A 247 -17.39 -5.45 -23.90
C SER A 247 -16.72 -4.12 -24.25
N ASP A 248 -17.08 -3.04 -23.56
CA ASP A 248 -16.45 -1.73 -23.80
C ASP A 248 -15.02 -1.68 -23.23
N GLU A 249 -14.73 -2.35 -22.11
CA GLU A 249 -13.36 -2.47 -21.55
C GLU A 249 -12.39 -3.35 -22.37
N LYS A 250 -12.90 -4.10 -23.35
CA LYS A 250 -12.08 -4.97 -24.22
C LYS A 250 -11.71 -4.30 -25.55
N LYS A 251 -12.31 -3.14 -25.85
CA LYS A 251 -11.96 -2.32 -27.01
C LYS A 251 -10.70 -1.51 -26.71
#